data_AF-A0A8H8IWQ8-F1
#
_entry.id   AF-A0A8H8IWQ8-F1
#
_cell.length_a   1.000
_cell.length_b   1.000
_cell.length_c   1.000
_cell.angle_alpha   90.00
_cell.angle_beta   90.00
_cell.angle_gamma   90.00
#
_symmetry.space_group_name_H-M   'P 1'
#
loop_
_entity.id
_entity.type
_entity.pdbx_description
1 polymer ?
#
loop_
_entity_poly.entity_id
_entity_poly.type
_entity_poly.pdbx_seq_one_letter_code
_entity_poly.pdbx_strand_id
1 'polypeptide(L)'
;MVGLAATNITGANQSYFFRGNKTDQEGIKFGPTEFVKEWASLNETGFSQVDTILPIPGHDHRAYFFCADKHARIEYVPGAGGDRIIGGVKRIRDGWPSLVEAGFDHVDAAILVPGRKGEAYICSGKQYARIELIEGEANGKLKYSKTS
;
A
#
# COMPACT_ATOMS: atom_id res chain seq x y z
N MET A 1 12.00 5.89 -11.62
CA MET A 1 11.38 6.55 -10.45
C MET A 1 11.06 5.41 -9.50
N VAL A 2 11.72 5.30 -8.37
CA VAL A 2 11.45 4.22 -7.39
C VAL A 2 10.48 4.80 -6.36
N GLY A 3 9.26 4.27 -6.32
CA GLY A 3 8.25 4.61 -5.34
C GLY A 3 8.78 4.30 -3.93
N LEU A 4 8.63 5.26 -3.02
CA LEU A 4 8.98 5.13 -1.62
C LEU A 4 7.68 5.11 -0.84
N ALA A 5 7.26 3.93 -0.39
CA ALA A 5 6.10 3.80 0.47
C ALA A 5 6.43 4.39 1.85
N ALA A 6 5.70 5.44 2.22
CA ALA A 6 5.64 5.99 3.57
C ALA A 6 4.18 6.20 3.92
N THR A 7 3.67 5.51 4.93
CA THR A 7 2.38 5.87 5.53
C THR A 7 2.52 5.91 7.05
N ASN A 8 2.18 7.07 7.61
CA ASN A 8 1.99 7.28 9.04
C ASN A 8 0.84 6.36 9.49
N ILE A 9 1.15 5.34 10.28
CA ILE A 9 0.16 4.47 10.90
C ILE A 9 -0.34 5.23 12.13
N THR A 10 -1.54 5.77 12.02
CA THR A 10 -2.16 6.57 13.09
C THR A 10 -2.25 5.76 14.37
N GLY A 11 -1.74 6.33 15.47
CA GLY A 11 -1.88 5.80 16.83
C GLY A 11 -0.56 5.48 17.56
N ALA A 12 0.54 5.25 16.84
CA ALA A 12 1.80 4.81 17.46
C ALA A 12 3.02 5.71 17.23
N ASN A 13 2.89 6.81 16.47
CA ASN A 13 4.03 7.68 16.08
C ASN A 13 5.19 6.87 15.46
N GLN A 14 4.83 5.89 14.64
CA GLN A 14 5.73 4.99 13.94
C GLN A 14 5.31 4.94 12.46
N SER A 15 6.28 5.15 11.59
CA SER A 15 6.15 5.04 10.13
C SER A 15 7.13 3.99 9.66
N TYR A 16 6.66 3.04 8.85
CA TYR A 16 7.54 2.08 8.19
C TYR A 16 7.89 2.62 6.81
N PHE A 17 9.20 2.71 6.55
CA PHE A 17 9.74 3.12 5.26
C PHE A 17 10.43 1.92 4.61
N PHE A 18 9.95 1.54 3.44
CA PHE A 18 10.61 0.52 2.62
C PHE A 18 11.45 1.27 1.59
N ARG A 19 12.76 1.38 1.82
CA ARG A 19 13.69 2.08 0.93
C ARG A 19 14.88 1.20 0.55
N GLY A 20 15.05 1.00 -0.76
CA GLY A 20 16.34 0.65 -1.34
C GLY A 20 17.27 1.86 -1.36
N ASN A 21 18.37 1.75 -0.61
CA ASN A 21 19.55 2.63 -0.44
C ASN A 21 19.36 4.11 0.00
N LYS A 22 20.13 4.45 1.05
CA LYS A 22 20.08 5.62 1.98
C LYS A 22 20.24 7.03 1.38
N THR A 23 19.77 8.04 2.14
CA THR A 23 20.55 9.15 2.75
C THR A 23 19.68 9.95 3.75
N ASP A 24 20.33 10.52 4.77
CA ASP A 24 19.88 10.95 6.12
C ASP A 24 18.96 12.21 6.16
N GLN A 25 18.08 12.52 7.14
CA GLN A 25 18.06 12.39 8.61
C GLN A 25 16.63 12.28 9.18
N GLU A 26 16.39 11.28 10.04
CA GLU A 26 15.34 11.10 11.08
C GLU A 26 15.67 9.75 11.75
N GLY A 27 15.59 9.63 13.08
CA GLY A 27 16.14 8.46 13.78
C GLY A 27 15.48 7.14 13.36
N ILE A 28 16.21 6.29 12.63
CA ILE A 28 15.76 4.92 12.32
C ILE A 28 15.59 4.17 13.63
N LYS A 29 14.34 3.91 14.03
CA LYS A 29 14.03 3.13 15.24
C LYS A 29 14.41 1.65 15.08
N PHE A 30 14.38 1.13 13.84
CA PHE A 30 14.64 -0.27 13.54
C PHE A 30 15.05 -0.46 12.07
N GLY A 31 16.00 -1.37 11.81
CA GLY A 31 16.54 -1.63 10.46
C GLY A 31 17.75 -0.76 10.07
N PRO A 32 18.23 -0.83 8.81
CA PRO A 32 17.63 -1.54 7.68
C PRO A 32 17.71 -3.07 7.81
N THR A 33 16.64 -3.76 7.42
CA THR A 33 16.56 -5.23 7.31
C THR A 33 15.68 -5.60 6.11
N GLU A 34 15.79 -6.84 5.64
CA GLU A 34 14.90 -7.36 4.60
C GLU A 34 13.49 -7.52 5.17
N PHE A 35 12.48 -7.03 4.46
CA PHE A 35 11.10 -7.09 4.96
C PHE A 35 10.63 -8.53 5.20
N VAL A 36 11.08 -9.50 4.39
CA VAL A 36 10.72 -10.93 4.55
C VAL A 36 11.23 -11.55 5.86
N LYS A 37 12.22 -10.95 6.52
CA LYS A 37 12.71 -11.44 7.83
C LYS A 37 11.76 -11.12 8.97
N GLU A 38 11.04 -10.01 8.85
CA GLU A 38 10.18 -9.47 9.91
C GLU A 38 8.69 -9.63 9.59
N TRP A 39 8.36 -9.75 8.30
CA TRP A 39 7.00 -9.88 7.79
C TRP A 39 6.88 -11.23 7.09
N ALA A 40 6.43 -12.24 7.84
CA ALA A 40 6.29 -13.60 7.33
C ALA A 40 5.27 -13.65 6.19
N SER A 41 4.20 -12.85 6.28
CA SER A 41 3.18 -12.77 5.24
C SER A 41 3.73 -12.19 3.94
N LEU A 42 4.70 -11.26 4.00
CA LEU A 42 5.37 -10.73 2.80
C LEU A 42 6.31 -11.75 2.14
N ASN A 43 6.83 -12.73 2.89
CA ASN A 43 7.55 -13.85 2.29
C ASN A 43 6.59 -14.77 1.51
N GLU A 44 5.39 -15.01 2.05
CA GLU A 44 4.35 -15.81 1.40
C GLU A 44 3.80 -15.18 0.12
N THR A 45 3.87 -13.84 -0.02
CA THR A 45 3.34 -13.19 -1.22
C THR A 45 4.16 -13.44 -2.48
N GLY A 46 5.45 -13.79 -2.32
CA GLY A 46 6.42 -13.83 -3.42
C GLY A 46 6.69 -12.46 -4.05
N PHE A 47 6.47 -11.37 -3.31
CA PHE A 47 6.79 -10.02 -3.75
C PHE A 47 8.31 -9.83 -3.84
N SER A 48 8.79 -9.30 -4.97
CA SER A 48 10.20 -8.93 -5.11
C SER A 48 10.54 -7.66 -4.33
N GLN A 49 9.55 -6.77 -4.16
CA GLN A 49 9.64 -5.53 -3.40
C GLN A 49 8.24 -5.07 -2.98
N VAL A 50 8.17 -4.01 -2.17
CA VAL A 50 6.92 -3.32 -1.88
C VAL A 50 6.97 -1.95 -2.57
N ASP A 51 6.13 -1.75 -3.58
CA ASP A 51 6.08 -0.50 -4.34
C ASP A 51 5.27 0.56 -3.60
N THR A 52 4.10 0.17 -3.08
CA THR A 52 3.15 1.05 -2.41
C THR A 52 2.45 0.35 -1.26
N ILE A 53 2.13 1.10 -0.21
CA ILE A 53 1.25 0.69 0.88
C ILE A 53 0.09 1.66 0.97
N LEU A 54 -1.14 1.13 1.04
CA LEU A 54 -2.37 1.90 1.23
C LEU A 54 -3.11 1.41 2.48
N PRO A 55 -3.06 2.17 3.60
CA PRO A 55 -3.84 1.87 4.80
C PRO A 55 -5.33 1.83 4.52
N ILE A 56 -6.05 0.98 5.25
CA ILE A 56 -7.51 0.87 5.13
C ILE A 56 -8.17 1.77 6.18
N PRO A 57 -8.95 2.79 5.79
CA PRO A 57 -9.66 3.66 6.73
C PRO A 57 -10.55 2.86 7.69
N GLY A 58 -10.44 3.14 8.98
CA GLY A 58 -11.19 2.43 10.02
C GLY A 58 -10.50 1.15 10.53
N HIS A 59 -9.33 0.80 9.99
CA HIS A 59 -8.52 -0.33 10.47
C HIS A 59 -7.09 0.14 10.78
N ASP A 60 -6.75 0.18 12.06
CA ASP A 60 -5.44 0.69 12.51
C ASP A 60 -4.26 -0.21 12.11
N HIS A 61 -4.53 -1.46 11.75
CA HIS A 61 -3.51 -2.47 11.49
C HIS A 61 -3.75 -3.27 10.21
N ARG A 62 -4.41 -2.66 9.21
CA ARG A 62 -4.62 -3.27 7.91
C ARG A 62 -4.24 -2.34 6.78
N ALA A 63 -3.56 -2.89 5.78
CA ALA A 63 -3.19 -2.15 4.59
C ALA A 63 -3.17 -3.07 3.36
N TYR A 64 -3.31 -2.46 2.19
CA TYR A 64 -2.98 -3.07 0.92
C TYR A 64 -1.51 -2.80 0.59
N PHE A 65 -0.79 -3.85 0.25
CA PHE A 65 0.58 -3.82 -0.22
C PHE A 65 0.59 -4.14 -1.70
N PHE A 66 1.29 -3.34 -2.50
CA PHE A 66 1.37 -3.48 -3.96
C PHE A 66 2.78 -3.85 -4.40
N CYS A 67 2.86 -4.72 -5.40
CA CYS A 67 4.09 -5.13 -6.06
C CYS A 67 3.78 -5.45 -7.53
N ALA A 68 4.32 -4.66 -8.47
CA ALA A 68 4.03 -4.75 -9.90
C ALA A 68 2.50 -4.82 -10.17
N ASP A 69 2.03 -5.88 -10.82
CA ASP A 69 0.61 -6.10 -11.15
C ASP A 69 -0.20 -6.76 -10.02
N LYS A 70 0.38 -6.93 -8.82
CA LYS A 70 -0.21 -7.67 -7.71
C LYS A 70 -0.44 -6.78 -6.49
N HIS A 71 -1.37 -7.24 -5.65
CA HIS A 71 -1.56 -6.71 -4.32
C HIS A 71 -1.89 -7.81 -3.31
N ALA A 72 -1.63 -7.52 -2.05
CA ALA A 72 -2.02 -8.33 -0.90
C ALA A 72 -2.64 -7.41 0.16
N ARG A 73 -3.72 -7.85 0.79
CA ARG A 73 -4.24 -7.20 1.99
C ARG A 73 -3.61 -7.88 3.20
N ILE A 74 -2.92 -7.12 4.03
CA ILE A 74 -2.19 -7.66 5.18
C ILE A 74 -2.73 -7.01 6.45
N GLU A 75 -3.02 -7.84 7.45
CA GLU A 75 -3.19 -7.43 8.83
C GLU A 75 -1.89 -7.69 9.58
N TYR A 76 -1.43 -6.71 10.37
CA TYR A 76 -0.16 -6.77 11.08
C TYR A 76 -0.33 -6.36 12.55
N VAL A 77 0.70 -6.55 13.38
CA VAL A 77 0.71 -6.09 14.77
C VAL A 77 1.90 -5.15 14.97
N PRO A 78 1.68 -3.85 15.23
CA PRO A 78 2.79 -2.92 15.45
C PRO A 78 3.67 -3.35 16.63
N GLY A 79 4.98 -3.39 16.42
CA GLY A 79 5.95 -3.67 17.48
C GLY A 79 5.95 -5.11 18.02
N ALA A 80 5.20 -6.02 17.40
CA ALA A 80 5.22 -7.45 17.71
C ALA A 80 5.32 -8.27 16.43
N GLY A 81 5.74 -9.53 16.55
CA GLY A 81 5.61 -10.49 15.46
C GLY A 81 4.14 -10.89 15.27
N GLY A 82 3.72 -11.02 14.01
CA GLY A 82 2.37 -11.46 13.69
C GLY A 82 1.75 -10.61 12.59
N ASP A 83 2.01 -11.00 11.34
CA ASP A 83 1.36 -10.49 10.15
C ASP A 83 0.71 -11.63 9.38
N ARG A 84 -0.43 -11.37 8.72
CA ARG A 84 -1.13 -12.36 7.91
C ARG A 84 -1.77 -11.77 6.68
N ILE A 85 -1.80 -12.56 5.60
CA ILE A 85 -2.53 -12.24 4.37
C ILE A 85 -4.03 -12.49 4.58
N ILE A 86 -4.85 -11.51 4.21
CA ILE A 86 -6.32 -11.61 4.22
C ILE A 86 -6.84 -11.72 2.80
N GLY A 87 -7.29 -12.93 2.42
CA GLY A 87 -7.93 -13.18 1.12
C GLY A 87 -6.95 -13.44 -0.02
N GLY A 88 -5.68 -13.74 0.29
CA GLY A 88 -4.65 -14.13 -0.66
C GLY A 88 -4.01 -12.97 -1.43
N VAL A 89 -3.03 -13.31 -2.25
CA VAL A 89 -2.43 -12.40 -3.24
C VAL A 89 -3.28 -12.41 -4.51
N LYS A 90 -3.63 -11.23 -5.00
CA LYS A 90 -4.46 -11.07 -6.21
C LYS A 90 -3.83 -10.09 -7.17
N ARG A 91 -4.15 -10.21 -8.46
CA ARG A 91 -3.75 -9.16 -9.41
C ARG A 91 -4.57 -7.90 -9.16
N ILE A 92 -4.00 -6.75 -9.48
CA ILE A 92 -4.69 -5.45 -9.41
C ILE A 92 -5.96 -5.49 -10.23
N ARG A 93 -5.91 -6.05 -11.44
CA ARG A 93 -7.07 -6.17 -12.33
C ARG A 93 -8.23 -7.00 -11.75
N ASP A 94 -7.94 -7.93 -10.85
CA ASP A 94 -8.95 -8.82 -10.25
C ASP A 94 -9.57 -8.22 -8.99
N GLY A 95 -8.84 -7.31 -8.31
CA GLY A 95 -9.27 -6.72 -7.04
C GLY A 95 -9.63 -5.24 -7.10
N TRP A 96 -9.26 -4.52 -8.16
CA TRP A 96 -9.40 -3.07 -8.25
C TRP A 96 -10.01 -2.60 -9.57
N PRO A 97 -11.32 -2.78 -9.78
CA PRO A 97 -11.99 -2.36 -11.01
C PRO A 97 -11.80 -0.86 -11.30
N SER A 98 -11.77 -0.03 -10.25
CA SER A 98 -11.51 1.41 -10.36
C SER A 98 -10.14 1.77 -10.94
N LEU A 99 -9.12 0.95 -10.68
CA LEU A 99 -7.78 1.13 -11.23
C LEU A 99 -7.73 0.67 -12.68
N VAL A 100 -8.40 -0.44 -13.01
CA VAL A 100 -8.56 -0.89 -14.40
C VAL A 100 -9.28 0.15 -15.25
N GLU A 101 -10.36 0.73 -14.73
CA GLU A 101 -11.09 1.82 -15.38
C GLU A 101 -10.21 3.05 -15.61
N ALA A 102 -9.31 3.36 -14.68
CA ALA A 102 -8.31 4.41 -14.82
C ALA A 102 -7.14 4.05 -15.77
N GLY A 103 -7.09 2.81 -16.27
CA GLY A 103 -6.00 2.31 -17.12
C GLY A 103 -4.72 1.98 -16.36
N PHE A 104 -4.80 1.76 -15.04
CA PHE A 104 -3.63 1.46 -14.20
C PHE A 104 -3.48 -0.05 -14.02
N ASP A 105 -2.27 -0.54 -14.30
CA ASP A 105 -1.85 -1.93 -14.10
C ASP A 105 -0.87 -2.10 -12.92
N HIS A 106 -0.34 -1.01 -12.38
CA HIS A 106 0.51 -0.94 -11.20
C HIS A 106 0.20 0.31 -10.36
N VAL A 107 0.78 0.39 -9.15
CA VAL A 107 0.64 1.53 -8.25
C VAL A 107 2.01 1.99 -7.77
N ASP A 108 2.38 3.22 -8.14
CA ASP A 108 3.65 3.84 -7.76
C ASP A 108 3.59 4.57 -6.41
N ALA A 109 2.42 5.12 -6.10
CA ALA A 109 2.15 5.76 -4.82
C ALA A 109 0.65 5.77 -4.52
N ALA A 110 0.31 5.79 -3.23
CA ALA A 110 -1.04 5.98 -2.76
C ALA A 110 -1.06 6.87 -1.51
N ILE A 111 -2.07 7.73 -1.40
CA ILE A 111 -2.28 8.56 -0.21
C ILE A 111 -3.78 8.69 0.07
N LEU A 112 -4.16 8.50 1.34
CA LEU A 112 -5.53 8.77 1.78
C LEU A 112 -5.83 10.27 1.69
N VAL A 113 -7.03 10.63 1.27
CA VAL A 113 -7.43 12.03 1.15
C VAL A 113 -7.67 12.62 2.54
N PRO A 114 -6.91 13.64 2.98
CA PRO A 114 -7.10 14.24 4.30
C PRO A 114 -8.51 14.82 4.45
N GLY A 115 -9.15 14.54 5.58
CA GLY A 115 -10.51 15.00 5.88
C GLY A 115 -11.63 14.28 5.13
N ARG A 116 -11.32 13.27 4.29
CA ARG A 116 -12.33 12.46 3.59
C ARG A 116 -12.16 10.98 3.90
N LYS A 117 -13.09 10.43 4.66
CA LYS A 117 -13.11 8.99 4.96
C LYS A 117 -13.36 8.21 3.67
N GLY A 118 -12.54 7.18 3.42
CA GLY A 118 -12.74 6.29 2.29
C GLY A 118 -12.42 6.90 0.93
N GLU A 119 -11.53 7.89 0.82
CA GLU A 119 -10.99 8.34 -0.47
C GLU A 119 -9.46 8.22 -0.49
N ALA A 120 -8.91 7.85 -1.64
CA ALA A 120 -7.47 7.77 -1.85
C ALA A 120 -7.09 8.35 -3.22
N TYR A 121 -5.96 9.05 -3.28
CA TYR A 121 -5.26 9.32 -4.54
C TYR A 121 -4.30 8.16 -4.82
N ILE A 122 -4.33 7.68 -6.05
CA ILE A 122 -3.48 6.59 -6.56
C ILE A 122 -2.71 7.12 -7.76
N CYS A 123 -1.40 6.94 -7.77
CA CYS A 123 -0.50 7.38 -8.83
C CYS A 123 0.05 6.17 -9.61
N SER A 124 0.13 6.31 -10.93
CA SER A 124 0.72 5.36 -11.86
C SER A 124 1.38 6.12 -13.02
N GLY A 125 2.70 5.96 -13.17
CA GLY A 125 3.52 6.72 -14.09
C GLY A 125 3.40 8.24 -13.90
N LYS A 126 2.84 8.92 -14.91
CA LYS A 126 2.61 10.38 -14.91
C LYS A 126 1.16 10.75 -14.58
N GLN A 127 0.34 9.78 -14.19
CA GLN A 127 -1.09 9.94 -14.02
C GLN A 127 -1.50 9.67 -12.58
N TYR A 128 -2.65 10.22 -12.19
CA TYR A 128 -3.27 9.89 -10.92
C TYR A 128 -4.80 9.78 -11.06
N ALA A 129 -5.38 8.98 -10.18
CA ALA A 129 -6.82 8.83 -10.02
C ALA A 129 -7.20 9.02 -8.55
N ARG A 130 -8.38 9.60 -8.30
CA ARG A 130 -9.02 9.60 -6.99
C ARG A 130 -10.10 8.54 -6.98
N ILE A 131 -9.95 7.59 -6.07
CA ILE A 131 -10.91 6.51 -5.86
C ILE A 131 -11.61 6.70 -4.53
N GLU A 132 -12.85 6.25 -4.46
CA GLU A 132 -13.45 5.81 -3.21
C GLU A 132 -12.83 4.47 -2.83
N LEU A 133 -12.35 4.32 -1.61
CA LEU A 133 -11.73 3.11 -1.09
C LEU A 133 -12.80 2.31 -0.34
N ILE A 134 -13.18 1.18 -0.95
CA ILE A 134 -14.14 0.22 -0.40
C ILE A 134 -13.36 -1.05 -0.12
N GLU A 135 -13.46 -1.58 1.09
CA GLU A 135 -12.90 -2.88 1.44
C GLU A 135 -13.90 -3.99 1.10
N GLY A 136 -13.53 -4.94 0.25
CA GLY A 136 -14.45 -6.02 -0.15
C GLY A 136 -13.87 -6.97 -1.20
N GLU A 137 -14.76 -7.60 -1.97
CA GLU A 137 -14.35 -8.44 -3.11
C GLU A 137 -13.88 -7.59 -4.30
N ALA A 138 -14.52 -6.45 -4.51
CA ALA A 138 -14.11 -5.41 -5.44
C ALA A 138 -13.66 -4.18 -4.65
N ASN A 139 -12.36 -3.90 -4.67
CA ASN A 139 -11.79 -2.80 -3.92
C ASN A 139 -11.91 -1.49 -4.71
N GLY A 140 -12.59 -0.55 -4.07
CA GLY A 140 -12.74 0.83 -4.50
C GLY A 140 -13.58 1.09 -5.75
N LYS A 141 -13.93 2.37 -5.93
CA LYS A 141 -14.76 2.90 -7.03
C LYS A 141 -14.12 4.17 -7.58
N LEU A 142 -14.04 4.33 -8.89
CA LEU A 142 -13.44 5.52 -9.50
C LEU A 142 -14.34 6.74 -9.25
N LYS A 143 -13.76 7.82 -8.74
CA LYS A 143 -14.47 9.11 -8.59
C LYS A 143 -13.99 10.14 -9.60
N TYR A 144 -12.70 10.13 -9.92
CA TYR A 144 -12.09 11.08 -10.83
C TYR A 144 -10.75 10.54 -11.33
N SER A 145 -10.42 10.74 -12.59
CA SER A 145 -9.09 10.51 -13.15
C SER A 145 -8.66 11.71 -13.97
N LYS A 146 -7.35 11.98 -14.02
CA LYS A 146 -6.78 12.99 -14.91
C LYS A 146 -5.69 12.37 -15.76
N THR A 147 -5.97 12.27 -17.05
CA THR A 147 -5.01 11.96 -18.11
C THR A 147 -4.41 13.27 -18.64
N SER A 148 -3.09 13.32 -18.78
CA SER A 148 -2.41 14.43 -19.49
C SER A 148 -2.59 14.31 -20.99
#